data_AF-A0AAD7J2V2-F1
#
_entry.id   AF-A0AAD7J2V2-F1
#
_cell.length_a   1.000
_cell.length_b   1.000
_cell.length_c   1.000
_cell.angle_alpha   90.00
_cell.angle_beta   90.00
_cell.angle_gamma   90.00
#
_symmetry.space_group_name_H-M   'P 1'
#
loop_
_entity.id
_entity.type
_entity.pdbx_description
1 polymer ?
#
loop_
_entity_poly.entity_id
_entity_poly.type
_entity_poly.pdbx_seq_one_letter_code
_entity_poly.pdbx_strand_id
1 'polypeptide(L)'
;MFQPFQPILERPATIYGLVEAYPTTIKIQTCICKHRFIGPDCASLGIFNYNNKVLFTHEILDERYILRGGTFCSADNFRSAWFAYAQLLSLEGDMICPKCGPSPENTIWDGVTLAFNRKHLLPSLEPPTISQSTSISQDTTWYIPNQQLLPDSLSRKLIIKVVDSPLLTFGAGLDDQSLKNLMQEEDAEDVEDEEEARGKDCFGRLNAVPLTVSRLAGTNPPLSRLFERHFGTEAIVTSKVAPDVYKRFFLQISADESVLQMANQDALKALDHFITSPTKRNTSALINIPVLHNLLAYEFSVSNLLHEDVMAVCCWISERGRLVLGWLNSTIQPLSEKDVLITPEKPWTEVQFFCFFFGAILKMYYKTGCCYGMPKIRDCPTYPKLKFNTRPEASGKRGAKCSKFYSQYGEKKLTGGIMCAWCTHSICYGFHCIPKGEGRNDVFSALVTRWERPPKRVIYDFACALGPYCMTREPAFFADTQFLIDDFHVSGHTKCAPAAFLKTYCAVDPRLRHINSSAGECGNMYTKVFVSIWNRQRMRGM
;
A
#
# COMPACT_ATOMS: atom_id res chain seq x y z
N MET A 1 35.66 13.19 -10.21
CA MET A 1 36.40 14.32 -10.80
C MET A 1 36.49 14.06 -12.30
N PHE A 2 36.34 15.08 -13.14
CA PHE A 2 36.39 14.96 -14.61
C PHE A 2 37.77 14.44 -15.05
N GLN A 3 37.80 13.53 -16.03
CA GLN A 3 39.01 12.94 -16.57
C GLN A 3 39.14 13.26 -18.07
N PRO A 4 40.17 14.00 -18.50
CA PRO A 4 40.28 14.49 -19.89
C PRO A 4 40.27 13.40 -20.97
N PHE A 5 40.67 12.17 -20.62
CA PHE A 5 40.86 11.06 -21.57
C PHE A 5 39.76 9.99 -21.52
N GLN A 6 38.70 10.20 -20.72
CA GLN A 6 37.58 9.25 -20.64
C GLN A 6 36.47 9.60 -21.63
N PRO A 7 35.71 8.60 -22.13
CA PRO A 7 34.65 8.81 -23.12
C PRO A 7 33.60 9.82 -22.64
N ILE A 8 33.28 10.78 -23.50
CA ILE A 8 32.20 11.74 -23.29
C ILE A 8 30.96 11.19 -24.00
N LEU A 9 29.85 11.13 -23.26
CA LEU A 9 28.55 10.72 -23.77
C LEU A 9 27.65 11.94 -23.90
N GLU A 10 26.79 11.95 -24.91
CA GLU A 10 25.75 12.95 -25.05
C GLU A 10 24.45 12.46 -24.40
N ARG A 11 23.77 13.37 -23.70
CA ARG A 11 22.52 13.06 -23.02
C ARG A 11 21.48 14.16 -23.24
N PRO A 12 20.24 13.80 -23.62
CA PRO A 12 19.16 14.77 -23.70
C PRO A 12 18.84 15.32 -22.31
N ALA A 13 18.58 16.62 -22.26
CA ALA A 13 18.24 17.37 -21.07
C ALA A 13 17.24 18.49 -21.42
N THR A 14 16.69 19.13 -20.40
CA THR A 14 15.75 20.25 -20.54
C THR A 14 16.22 21.40 -19.66
N ILE A 15 16.36 22.58 -20.25
CA ILE A 15 16.66 23.83 -19.55
C ILE A 15 15.34 24.53 -19.28
N TYR A 16 15.04 24.80 -18.02
CA TYR A 16 13.86 25.55 -17.62
C TYR A 16 14.22 27.03 -17.47
N GLY A 17 13.55 27.87 -18.24
CA GLY A 17 13.56 29.33 -18.21
C GLY A 17 12.42 29.90 -17.35
N LEU A 18 12.42 31.22 -17.15
CA LEU A 18 11.33 31.91 -16.44
C LEU A 18 9.99 31.80 -17.18
N VAL A 19 10.04 31.79 -18.51
CA VAL A 19 8.84 31.84 -19.38
C VAL A 19 8.60 30.52 -20.11
N GLU A 20 9.64 29.76 -20.44
CA GLU A 20 9.53 28.53 -21.22
C GLU A 20 10.63 27.52 -20.91
N ALA A 21 10.48 26.29 -21.42
CA ALA A 21 11.46 25.21 -21.25
C ALA A 21 12.03 24.77 -22.61
N TYR A 22 13.36 24.63 -22.66
CA TYR A 22 14.10 24.33 -23.88
C TYR A 22 14.69 22.92 -23.83
N PRO A 23 14.36 22.04 -24.79
CA PRO A 23 15.08 20.78 -24.94
C PRO A 23 16.52 21.04 -25.41
N THR A 24 17.48 20.32 -24.85
CA THR A 24 18.90 20.45 -25.18
C THR A 24 19.62 19.10 -25.04
N THR A 25 20.90 19.08 -25.40
CA THR A 25 21.78 17.92 -25.20
C THR A 25 23.04 18.39 -24.47
N ILE A 26 23.40 17.67 -23.41
CA ILE A 26 24.60 17.97 -22.61
C ILE A 26 25.64 16.85 -22.71
N LYS A 27 26.90 17.23 -22.59
CA LYS A 27 28.04 16.31 -22.56
C LYS A 27 28.31 15.85 -21.13
N ILE A 28 28.26 14.53 -20.91
CA ILE A 28 28.48 13.90 -19.61
C ILE A 28 29.60 12.87 -19.67
N GLN A 29 30.20 12.57 -18.53
CA GLN A 29 31.22 11.54 -18.39
C GLN A 29 30.87 10.59 -17.25
N THR A 30 31.17 9.30 -17.40
CA THR A 30 31.00 8.33 -16.31
C THR A 30 31.97 8.64 -15.17
N CYS A 31 31.44 8.71 -13.95
CA CYS A 31 32.24 8.90 -12.75
C CYS A 31 33.02 7.62 -12.43
N ILE A 32 34.18 7.77 -11.78
CA ILE A 32 35.04 6.67 -11.29
C ILE A 32 34.27 5.65 -10.43
N CYS A 33 33.22 6.10 -9.70
CA CYS A 33 32.38 5.20 -8.91
C CYS A 33 31.38 4.38 -9.74
N LYS A 34 31.42 4.43 -11.08
CA LYS A 34 30.59 3.71 -12.07
C LYS A 34 29.06 3.87 -11.96
N HIS A 35 28.54 4.53 -10.94
CA HIS A 35 27.11 4.68 -10.69
C HIS A 35 26.56 6.09 -10.94
N ARG A 36 27.41 7.04 -11.35
CA ARG A 36 27.05 8.45 -11.54
C ARG A 36 27.68 9.03 -12.79
N PHE A 37 27.08 10.11 -13.27
CA PHE A 37 27.62 10.91 -14.37
C PHE A 37 28.08 12.27 -13.86
N ILE A 38 29.21 12.73 -14.38
CA ILE A 38 29.76 14.07 -14.22
C ILE A 38 29.25 14.87 -15.41
N GLY A 39 28.44 15.89 -15.17
CA GLY A 39 27.98 16.80 -16.20
C GLY A 39 28.66 18.15 -16.14
N PRO A 40 28.32 19.04 -17.08
CA PRO A 40 28.91 20.36 -17.17
C PRO A 40 28.44 21.22 -15.99
N ASP A 41 29.34 22.08 -15.50
CA ASP A 41 29.07 23.03 -14.40
C ASP A 41 28.08 24.12 -14.86
N CYS A 42 28.11 24.51 -16.14
CA CYS A 42 27.19 25.44 -16.80
C CYS A 42 27.02 26.82 -16.12
N ALA A 43 27.70 27.07 -15.01
CA ALA A 43 27.61 28.31 -14.24
C ALA A 43 28.00 29.54 -15.06
N SER A 44 29.01 29.44 -15.93
CA SER A 44 29.43 30.53 -16.82
C SER A 44 28.38 30.87 -17.89
N LEU A 45 27.45 29.97 -18.16
CA LEU A 45 26.33 30.17 -19.07
C LEU A 45 25.08 30.67 -18.35
N GLY A 46 25.17 30.92 -17.04
CA GLY A 46 24.01 31.28 -16.22
C GLY A 46 23.00 30.15 -16.12
N ILE A 47 23.46 28.89 -16.08
CA ILE A 47 22.58 27.72 -16.00
C ILE A 47 23.04 26.80 -14.87
N PHE A 48 22.13 26.49 -13.96
CA PHE A 48 22.34 25.53 -12.88
C PHE A 48 21.97 24.12 -13.34
N ASN A 49 22.97 23.24 -13.45
CA ASN A 49 22.76 21.84 -13.77
C ASN A 49 22.40 21.02 -12.52
N TYR A 50 21.11 20.70 -12.36
CA TYR A 50 20.61 20.03 -11.18
C TYR A 50 20.98 18.53 -11.14
N ASN A 51 20.78 17.81 -12.25
CA ASN A 51 20.95 16.35 -12.28
C ASN A 51 21.32 15.75 -13.64
N ASN A 52 21.90 16.53 -14.55
CA ASN A 52 22.27 16.13 -15.91
C ASN A 52 21.09 15.71 -16.81
N LYS A 53 19.86 16.04 -16.41
CA LYS A 53 18.64 15.93 -17.24
C LYS A 53 17.81 17.20 -17.14
N VAL A 54 17.83 17.84 -15.97
CA VAL A 54 17.11 19.06 -15.67
C VAL A 54 18.13 20.14 -15.34
N LEU A 55 18.04 21.24 -16.06
CA LEU A 55 18.85 22.43 -15.88
C LEU A 55 17.91 23.62 -15.67
N PHE A 56 18.35 24.61 -14.92
CA PHE A 56 17.58 25.84 -14.69
C PHE A 56 18.40 27.03 -15.15
N THR A 57 17.82 27.89 -15.98
CA THR A 57 18.42 29.21 -16.21
C THR A 57 18.49 29.95 -14.88
N HIS A 58 19.52 30.77 -14.73
CA HIS A 58 19.62 31.63 -13.59
C HIS A 58 18.54 32.71 -13.62
N GLU A 59 17.89 33.04 -14.74
CA GLU A 59 16.76 33.98 -14.79
C GLU A 59 15.62 33.62 -13.82
N ILE A 60 15.36 32.31 -13.63
CA ILE A 60 14.44 31.81 -12.60
C ILE A 60 14.85 32.24 -11.17
N LEU A 61 16.14 32.56 -10.98
CA LEU A 61 16.81 32.83 -9.71
C LEU A 61 17.36 34.29 -9.60
N ASP A 62 17.51 35.04 -10.70
CA ASP A 62 18.44 36.18 -10.83
C ASP A 62 17.83 37.57 -11.03
N GLU A 63 16.52 37.76 -11.23
CA GLU A 63 15.98 39.09 -11.63
C GLU A 63 16.39 40.25 -10.67
N ARG A 64 16.76 39.94 -9.43
CA ARG A 64 17.32 40.92 -8.46
C ARG A 64 18.86 40.97 -8.34
N TYR A 65 19.60 39.95 -8.78
CA TYR A 65 21.05 39.85 -8.59
C TYR A 65 21.86 40.42 -9.77
N ILE A 66 21.38 40.23 -11.01
CA ILE A 66 22.03 40.75 -12.22
C ILE A 66 22.06 42.29 -12.23
N LEU A 67 20.99 42.93 -11.75
CA LEU A 67 20.91 44.40 -11.63
C LEU A 67 21.96 45.02 -10.67
N ARG A 68 22.63 44.20 -9.85
CA ARG A 68 23.64 44.66 -8.87
C ARG A 68 25.05 44.11 -9.12
N GLY A 69 25.30 43.43 -10.25
CA GLY A 69 26.64 42.99 -10.65
C GLY A 69 27.28 41.90 -9.78
N GLY A 70 26.49 41.10 -9.06
CA GLY A 70 26.98 40.02 -8.19
C GLY A 70 26.91 38.63 -8.83
N THR A 71 27.77 37.71 -8.39
CA THR A 71 27.66 36.27 -8.70
C THR A 71 26.68 35.56 -7.76
N PHE A 72 25.86 34.66 -8.31
CA PHE A 72 24.95 33.84 -7.50
C PHE A 72 25.70 32.99 -6.48
N CYS A 73 25.13 32.85 -5.28
CA CYS A 73 25.83 32.29 -4.13
C CYS A 73 26.14 30.78 -4.26
N SER A 74 27.10 30.28 -3.47
CA SER A 74 27.45 28.85 -3.46
C SER A 74 26.24 27.97 -3.14
N ALA A 75 26.23 26.70 -3.56
CA ALA A 75 25.12 25.79 -3.27
C ALA A 75 24.79 25.68 -1.76
N ASP A 76 25.77 25.86 -0.88
CA ASP A 76 25.56 25.89 0.57
C ASP A 76 24.95 27.20 1.06
N ASN A 77 25.33 28.34 0.45
CA ASN A 77 24.72 29.64 0.74
C ASN A 77 23.30 29.72 0.18
N PHE A 78 23.06 29.21 -1.02
CA PHE A 78 21.72 29.15 -1.62
C PHE A 78 20.81 28.30 -0.77
N ARG A 79 21.28 27.13 -0.33
CA ARG A 79 20.55 26.30 0.64
C ARG A 79 20.26 27.10 1.91
N SER A 80 21.25 27.72 2.53
CA SER A 80 21.08 28.50 3.76
C SER A 80 20.09 29.66 3.60
N ALA A 81 20.14 30.36 2.47
CA ALA A 81 19.22 31.44 2.13
C ALA A 81 17.80 30.91 1.85
N TRP A 82 17.67 29.82 1.10
CA TRP A 82 16.40 29.11 0.89
C TRP A 82 15.81 28.61 2.22
N PHE A 83 16.66 28.11 3.13
CA PHE A 83 16.26 27.67 4.47
C PHE A 83 15.75 28.82 5.34
N ALA A 84 16.47 29.94 5.35
CA ALA A 84 16.03 31.16 6.02
C ALA A 84 14.72 31.68 5.40
N TYR A 85 14.61 31.68 4.07
CA TYR A 85 13.40 32.07 3.35
C TYR A 85 12.22 31.14 3.65
N ALA A 86 12.42 29.82 3.68
CA ALA A 86 11.39 28.86 4.02
C ALA A 86 10.86 29.01 5.45
N GLN A 87 11.71 29.47 6.39
CA GLN A 87 11.27 29.85 7.74
C GLN A 87 10.41 31.12 7.74
N LEU A 88 10.58 31.99 6.74
CA LEU A 88 9.82 33.23 6.55
C LEU A 88 8.55 33.05 5.73
N LEU A 89 8.42 31.94 4.99
CA LEU A 89 7.28 31.67 4.10
C LEU A 89 5.93 31.53 4.84
N SER A 90 5.89 31.58 6.19
CA SER A 90 4.68 31.52 7.01
C SER A 90 3.65 30.56 6.40
N LEU A 91 4.05 29.31 6.20
CA LEU A 91 3.20 28.25 5.65
C LEU A 91 2.21 27.78 6.72
N GLU A 92 1.41 28.75 7.15
CA GLU A 92 0.44 28.68 8.20
C GLU A 92 -0.75 27.87 7.69
N GLY A 93 -0.98 26.74 8.35
CA GLY A 93 -2.10 25.86 8.11
C GLY A 93 -2.24 24.95 9.31
N ASP A 94 -3.48 24.71 9.73
CA ASP A 94 -3.83 23.86 10.86
C ASP A 94 -3.65 22.36 10.58
N MET A 95 -3.16 21.98 9.38
CA MET A 95 -3.11 20.59 8.88
C MET A 95 -4.49 19.92 8.93
N ILE A 96 -5.55 20.71 8.82
CA ILE A 96 -6.94 20.27 8.82
C ILE A 96 -7.55 20.65 7.49
N CYS A 97 -8.17 19.70 6.80
CA CYS A 97 -8.87 20.01 5.57
C CYS A 97 -10.21 20.69 5.90
N PRO A 98 -10.53 21.85 5.30
CA PRO A 98 -11.82 22.51 5.51
C PRO A 98 -13.01 21.67 5.03
N LYS A 99 -12.78 20.68 4.15
CA LYS A 99 -13.81 19.74 3.68
C LYS A 99 -13.91 18.47 4.50
N CYS A 100 -12.78 17.95 5.00
CA CYS A 100 -12.77 16.68 5.74
C CYS A 100 -12.78 16.85 7.27
N GLY A 101 -12.52 18.05 7.78
CA GLY A 101 -12.38 18.30 9.21
C GLY A 101 -11.15 17.59 9.81
N PRO A 102 -11.09 17.39 11.13
CA PRO A 102 -9.91 16.84 11.81
C PRO A 102 -9.70 15.32 11.58
N SER A 103 -10.73 14.60 11.14
CA SER A 103 -10.68 13.13 10.95
C SER A 103 -11.23 12.74 9.58
N PRO A 104 -10.37 12.68 8.54
CA PRO A 104 -10.81 12.40 7.18
C PRO A 104 -11.25 10.94 7.02
N GLU A 105 -12.35 10.71 6.30
CA GLU A 105 -12.85 9.35 6.04
C GLU A 105 -11.89 8.51 5.20
N ASN A 106 -11.15 9.14 4.27
CA ASN A 106 -10.18 8.47 3.42
C ASN A 106 -8.81 9.10 3.66
N THR A 107 -7.84 8.27 4.03
CA THR A 107 -6.43 8.67 4.19
C THR A 107 -5.57 7.99 3.14
N ILE A 108 -4.62 8.74 2.60
CA ILE A 108 -3.64 8.28 1.62
C ILE A 108 -2.26 8.41 2.26
N TRP A 109 -1.52 7.32 2.27
CA TRP A 109 -0.21 7.22 2.91
C TRP A 109 0.85 6.98 1.86
N ASP A 110 1.94 7.71 1.94
CA ASP A 110 3.10 7.50 1.06
C ASP A 110 4.41 7.84 1.79
N GLY A 111 5.42 7.04 1.52
CA GLY A 111 6.77 7.17 2.04
C GLY A 111 7.63 8.03 1.12
N VAL A 112 8.08 9.18 1.63
CA VAL A 112 9.08 9.99 0.93
C VAL A 112 10.47 9.49 1.25
N THR A 113 11.12 8.89 0.26
CA THR A 113 12.52 8.48 0.37
C THR A 113 13.41 9.72 0.45
N LEU A 114 13.78 10.06 1.69
CA LEU A 114 14.81 11.05 2.04
C LEU A 114 15.82 10.43 2.97
N ALA A 115 16.26 9.24 2.59
CA ALA A 115 17.18 8.39 3.31
C ALA A 115 18.49 9.14 3.64
N PHE A 116 18.84 9.17 4.92
CA PHE A 116 20.14 9.64 5.43
C PHE A 116 20.75 8.59 6.35
N ASN A 117 22.03 8.72 6.69
CA ASN A 117 22.70 7.71 7.50
C ASN A 117 22.13 7.69 8.93
N ARG A 118 21.79 6.50 9.43
CA ARG A 118 21.21 6.30 10.77
C ARG A 118 22.04 6.88 11.91
N LYS A 119 23.35 7.10 11.72
CA LYS A 119 24.22 7.76 12.71
C LYS A 119 23.81 9.21 13.04
N HIS A 120 22.99 9.83 12.21
CA HIS A 120 22.47 11.19 12.41
C HIS A 120 21.09 11.22 13.05
N LEU A 121 20.57 10.07 13.49
CA LEU A 121 19.35 10.01 14.28
C LEU A 121 19.64 10.52 15.69
N LEU A 122 18.84 11.49 16.14
CA LEU A 122 18.91 11.97 17.51
C LEU A 122 18.26 10.95 18.46
N PRO A 123 18.82 10.73 19.67
CA PRO A 123 18.19 9.88 20.69
C PRO A 123 16.81 10.37 21.14
N SER A 124 16.52 11.66 20.98
CA SER A 124 15.24 12.29 21.33
C SER A 124 14.09 11.96 20.38
N LEU A 125 14.34 11.19 19.32
CA LEU A 125 13.33 10.82 18.34
C LEU A 125 12.27 9.91 18.96
N GLU A 126 11.01 10.30 18.81
CA GLU A 126 9.82 9.61 19.27
C GLU A 126 8.77 9.54 18.15
N PRO A 127 9.08 8.89 17.00
CA PRO A 127 8.06 8.61 16.00
C PRO A 127 6.95 7.73 16.62
N PRO A 128 5.75 7.70 16.01
CA PRO A 128 4.61 6.92 16.52
C PRO A 128 4.92 5.45 16.76
N THR A 129 5.92 4.90 16.07
CA THR A 129 6.36 3.51 16.15
C THR A 129 7.13 3.15 17.42
N ILE A 130 7.50 4.13 18.27
CA ILE A 130 8.17 3.89 19.54
C ILE A 130 7.14 3.78 20.67
N SER A 131 7.16 2.65 21.35
CA SER A 131 6.40 2.43 22.58
C SER A 131 7.01 3.18 23.77
N GLN A 132 6.17 3.63 24.68
CA GLN A 132 6.55 4.35 25.91
C GLN A 132 6.29 3.46 27.14
N SER A 133 6.76 3.89 28.32
CA SER A 133 6.51 3.16 29.57
C SER A 133 5.02 3.05 29.93
N THR A 134 4.22 3.97 29.40
CA THR A 134 2.75 4.03 29.54
C THR A 134 2.02 3.26 28.43
N SER A 135 2.73 2.64 27.48
CA SER A 135 2.12 1.79 26.46
C SER A 135 1.45 0.58 27.07
N ILE A 136 0.20 0.33 26.69
CA ILE A 136 -0.54 -0.87 27.06
C ILE A 136 0.15 -2.10 26.44
N SER A 137 0.30 -3.17 27.23
CA SER A 137 0.83 -4.45 26.76
C SER A 137 -0.32 -5.40 26.45
N GLN A 138 -0.42 -5.80 25.17
CA GLN A 138 -1.38 -6.79 24.69
C GLN A 138 -0.75 -8.20 24.77
N ASP A 139 -0.64 -8.71 25.99
CA ASP A 139 0.05 -9.97 26.29
C ASP A 139 -0.71 -11.21 25.79
N THR A 140 -1.97 -11.07 25.41
CA THR A 140 -2.82 -12.15 24.89
C THR A 140 -2.82 -12.23 23.36
N THR A 141 -2.25 -11.26 22.64
CA THR A 141 -2.37 -11.24 21.18
C THR A 141 -1.36 -12.18 20.51
N TRP A 142 -1.84 -13.12 19.70
CA TRP A 142 -1.03 -14.06 18.93
C TRP A 142 -1.50 -14.17 17.47
N TYR A 143 -0.65 -14.73 16.61
CA TYR A 143 -1.01 -15.00 15.22
C TYR A 143 -2.07 -16.12 15.14
N ILE A 144 -3.18 -15.83 14.48
CA ILE A 144 -4.21 -16.81 14.17
C ILE A 144 -3.95 -17.35 12.76
N PRO A 145 -3.70 -18.65 12.58
CA PRO A 145 -3.54 -19.25 11.25
C PRO A 145 -4.89 -19.33 10.53
N ASN A 146 -4.87 -19.65 9.23
CA ASN A 146 -6.07 -19.98 8.46
C ASN A 146 -7.14 -18.87 8.53
N GLN A 147 -6.79 -17.63 8.21
CA GLN A 147 -7.74 -16.51 8.14
C GLN A 147 -8.39 -16.35 6.76
N GLN A 148 -7.93 -17.13 5.77
CA GLN A 148 -8.43 -17.11 4.39
C GLN A 148 -9.89 -17.56 4.35
N LEU A 149 -10.62 -17.14 3.31
CA LEU A 149 -11.99 -17.62 3.07
C LEU A 149 -12.02 -19.14 2.87
N LEU A 150 -11.16 -19.65 1.98
CA LEU A 150 -10.83 -21.06 1.87
C LEU A 150 -9.56 -21.36 2.69
N PRO A 151 -9.63 -22.06 3.84
CA PRO A 151 -8.47 -22.31 4.70
C PRO A 151 -7.38 -23.15 4.03
N ASP A 152 -7.79 -24.17 3.27
CA ASP A 152 -6.90 -25.17 2.67
C ASP A 152 -6.13 -24.59 1.48
N SER A 153 -4.81 -24.48 1.63
CA SER A 153 -3.94 -23.91 0.59
C SER A 153 -3.90 -24.74 -0.68
N LEU A 154 -4.03 -26.06 -0.58
CA LEU A 154 -4.06 -26.94 -1.74
C LEU A 154 -5.33 -26.69 -2.58
N SER A 155 -6.50 -26.56 -1.94
CA SER A 155 -7.75 -26.20 -2.63
C SER A 155 -7.63 -24.88 -3.39
N ARG A 156 -7.02 -23.85 -2.79
CA ARG A 156 -6.80 -22.55 -3.46
C ARG A 156 -5.91 -22.70 -4.70
N LYS A 157 -4.78 -23.42 -4.59
CA LYS A 157 -3.87 -23.68 -5.71
C LYS A 157 -4.55 -24.46 -6.84
N LEU A 158 -5.35 -25.47 -6.49
CA LEU A 158 -6.09 -26.27 -7.47
C LEU A 158 -7.13 -25.44 -8.22
N ILE A 159 -7.88 -24.58 -7.51
CA ILE A 159 -8.83 -23.65 -8.14
C ILE A 159 -8.09 -22.73 -9.12
N ILE A 160 -7.00 -22.09 -8.68
CA ILE A 160 -6.21 -21.20 -9.55
C ILE A 160 -5.73 -21.95 -10.80
N LYS A 161 -5.21 -23.18 -10.64
CA LYS A 161 -4.77 -24.01 -11.76
C LYS A 161 -5.90 -24.30 -12.77
N VAL A 162 -7.10 -24.62 -12.30
CA VAL A 162 -8.23 -24.93 -13.19
C VAL A 162 -8.80 -23.69 -13.86
N VAL A 163 -8.87 -22.56 -13.13
CA VAL A 163 -9.58 -21.34 -13.51
C VAL A 163 -8.73 -20.37 -14.32
N ASP A 164 -7.41 -20.29 -14.07
CA ASP A 164 -6.53 -19.29 -14.65
C ASP A 164 -5.75 -19.74 -15.90
N SER A 165 -5.77 -21.03 -16.25
CA SER A 165 -5.09 -21.53 -17.46
C SER A 165 -5.78 -21.08 -18.77
N PRO A 166 -5.01 -20.77 -19.84
CA PRO A 166 -5.54 -20.52 -21.18
C PRO A 166 -6.36 -21.72 -21.69
N LEU A 167 -7.43 -21.45 -22.43
CA LEU A 167 -8.22 -22.49 -23.12
C LEU A 167 -7.47 -22.96 -24.39
N LEU A 168 -7.27 -24.27 -24.59
CA LEU A 168 -7.94 -25.09 -25.64
C LEU A 168 -7.29 -26.47 -25.94
N THR A 169 -8.21 -27.43 -26.22
CA THR A 169 -8.14 -28.68 -27.02
C THR A 169 -7.28 -29.87 -26.58
N PHE A 170 -7.95 -31.02 -26.48
CA PHE A 170 -7.48 -32.32 -25.99
C PHE A 170 -6.45 -33.02 -26.89
N GLY A 171 -5.42 -33.61 -26.28
CA GLY A 171 -4.59 -34.65 -26.90
C GLY A 171 -3.46 -35.18 -26.00
N ALA A 172 -3.56 -36.47 -25.65
CA ALA A 172 -2.56 -37.36 -25.02
C ALA A 172 -2.16 -37.11 -23.54
N GLY A 173 -2.28 -38.18 -22.75
CA GLY A 173 -2.15 -38.18 -21.29
C GLY A 173 -0.76 -38.42 -20.74
N LEU A 174 -0.57 -38.13 -19.45
CA LEU A 174 0.66 -38.42 -18.69
C LEU A 174 0.37 -38.75 -17.21
N ASP A 175 1.42 -39.31 -16.59
CA ASP A 175 1.48 -40.31 -15.53
C ASP A 175 1.74 -39.76 -14.10
N ASP A 176 1.79 -40.71 -13.16
CA ASP A 176 1.83 -40.56 -11.70
C ASP A 176 3.09 -39.83 -11.15
N GLN A 177 4.09 -39.59 -12.00
CA GLN A 177 5.34 -38.93 -11.62
C GLN A 177 5.17 -37.40 -11.50
N SER A 178 4.25 -36.81 -12.27
CA SER A 178 3.97 -35.36 -12.26
C SER A 178 3.28 -34.89 -10.97
N LEU A 179 2.56 -35.79 -10.28
CA LEU A 179 1.98 -35.51 -8.97
C LEU A 179 3.04 -35.43 -7.86
N LYS A 180 4.15 -36.17 -8.00
CA LYS A 180 5.25 -36.16 -7.02
C LYS A 180 6.12 -34.92 -7.12
N ASN A 181 6.27 -34.34 -8.32
CA ASN A 181 7.04 -33.11 -8.52
C ASN A 181 6.38 -31.87 -7.87
N LEU A 182 5.07 -31.90 -7.61
CA LEU A 182 4.39 -30.87 -6.81
C LEU A 182 4.79 -30.87 -5.31
N MET A 183 5.52 -31.89 -4.86
CA MET A 183 5.97 -32.04 -3.47
C MET A 183 7.44 -31.64 -3.27
N GLN A 184 8.20 -31.28 -4.32
CA GLN A 184 9.58 -30.83 -4.20
C GLN A 184 9.81 -29.57 -5.05
N GLU A 185 10.34 -28.52 -4.40
CA GLU A 185 10.83 -27.32 -5.08
C GLU A 185 12.15 -27.64 -5.75
N GLU A 186 12.20 -27.83 -7.07
CA GLU A 186 13.43 -27.55 -7.84
C GLU A 186 13.13 -26.96 -9.22
N ASP A 187 14.01 -26.01 -9.56
CA ASP A 187 14.07 -25.24 -10.79
C ASP A 187 14.53 -26.13 -11.97
N ALA A 188 13.86 -26.05 -13.12
CA ALA A 188 14.44 -26.43 -14.40
C ALA A 188 13.80 -25.62 -15.55
N GLU A 189 14.64 -24.88 -16.26
CA GLU A 189 14.33 -24.26 -17.56
C GLU A 189 14.56 -25.32 -18.64
N ASP A 190 13.49 -25.84 -19.23
CA ASP A 190 13.55 -26.53 -20.52
C ASP A 190 12.53 -25.88 -21.47
N VAL A 191 13.00 -25.55 -22.68
CA VAL A 191 12.19 -24.97 -23.75
C VAL A 191 11.42 -26.11 -24.41
N GLU A 192 10.21 -26.39 -23.91
CA GLU A 192 9.28 -27.32 -24.56
C GLU A 192 8.52 -26.63 -25.69
N ASP A 193 8.28 -27.36 -26.79
CA ASP A 193 7.48 -26.91 -27.94
C ASP A 193 6.09 -26.42 -27.50
N GLU A 194 5.67 -25.23 -27.99
CA GLU A 194 4.44 -24.56 -27.54
C GLU A 194 3.17 -25.41 -27.71
N GLU A 195 3.16 -26.36 -28.63
CA GLU A 195 2.02 -27.24 -28.90
C GLU A 195 1.96 -28.42 -27.92
N GLU A 196 3.11 -28.96 -27.50
CA GLU A 196 3.23 -30.01 -26.50
C GLU A 196 2.97 -29.49 -25.08
N ALA A 197 3.45 -28.27 -24.78
CA ALA A 197 3.16 -27.56 -23.54
C ALA A 197 1.64 -27.28 -23.36
N ARG A 198 0.92 -26.99 -24.45
CA ARG A 198 -0.55 -26.77 -24.45
C ARG A 198 -1.33 -28.07 -24.17
N GLY A 199 -0.89 -29.21 -24.72
CA GLY A 199 -1.49 -30.53 -24.46
C GLY A 199 -1.32 -30.99 -23.01
N LYS A 200 -0.10 -30.81 -22.45
CA LYS A 200 0.23 -31.10 -21.05
C LYS A 200 -0.60 -30.26 -20.06
N ASP A 201 -0.84 -28.99 -20.36
CA ASP A 201 -1.62 -28.09 -19.50
C ASP A 201 -3.12 -28.48 -19.44
N CYS A 202 -3.73 -28.84 -20.58
CA CYS A 202 -5.14 -29.27 -20.63
C CYS A 202 -5.38 -30.56 -19.83
N PHE A 203 -4.49 -31.55 -19.95
CA PHE A 203 -4.59 -32.81 -19.20
C PHE A 203 -4.36 -32.57 -17.69
N GLY A 204 -3.42 -31.67 -17.35
CA GLY A 204 -3.17 -31.21 -15.99
C GLY A 204 -4.37 -30.54 -15.32
N ARG A 205 -5.26 -29.90 -16.08
CA ARG A 205 -6.53 -29.33 -15.60
C ARG A 205 -7.58 -30.41 -15.38
N LEU A 206 -7.79 -31.29 -16.35
CA LEU A 206 -8.80 -32.36 -16.27
C LEU A 206 -8.56 -33.27 -15.06
N ASN A 207 -7.29 -33.59 -14.78
CA ASN A 207 -6.91 -34.39 -13.62
C ASN A 207 -7.07 -33.63 -12.28
N ALA A 208 -6.94 -32.30 -12.29
CA ALA A 208 -7.11 -31.49 -11.09
C ALA A 208 -8.59 -31.31 -10.70
N VAL A 209 -9.52 -31.37 -11.66
CA VAL A 209 -10.95 -31.08 -11.45
C VAL A 209 -11.61 -32.04 -10.46
N PRO A 210 -11.53 -33.38 -10.59
CA PRO A 210 -12.15 -34.30 -9.62
C PRO A 210 -11.65 -34.06 -8.19
N LEU A 211 -10.34 -33.83 -8.04
CA LEU A 211 -9.76 -33.53 -6.74
C LEU A 211 -10.24 -32.18 -6.20
N THR A 212 -10.36 -31.16 -7.05
CA THR A 212 -10.88 -29.83 -6.68
C THR A 212 -12.32 -29.92 -6.20
N VAL A 213 -13.20 -30.58 -6.98
CA VAL A 213 -14.62 -30.79 -6.65
C VAL A 213 -14.77 -31.55 -5.34
N SER A 214 -14.01 -32.63 -5.15
CA SER A 214 -14.03 -33.43 -3.91
C SER A 214 -13.61 -32.62 -2.68
N ARG A 215 -12.51 -31.86 -2.76
CA ARG A 215 -12.05 -31.01 -1.64
C ARG A 215 -13.01 -29.86 -1.35
N LEU A 216 -13.56 -29.24 -2.39
CA LEU A 216 -14.59 -28.21 -2.23
C LEU A 216 -15.85 -28.79 -1.60
N ALA A 217 -16.25 -30.02 -1.95
CA ALA A 217 -17.42 -30.66 -1.36
C ALA A 217 -17.25 -30.91 0.14
N GLY A 218 -16.03 -31.29 0.56
CA GLY A 218 -15.69 -31.41 1.98
C GLY A 218 -15.65 -30.07 2.74
N THR A 219 -15.52 -28.94 2.03
CA THR A 219 -15.49 -27.60 2.64
C THR A 219 -16.87 -26.93 2.64
N ASN A 220 -17.52 -26.91 1.48
CA ASN A 220 -18.84 -26.35 1.25
C ASN A 220 -19.48 -27.02 0.00
N PRO A 221 -20.45 -27.93 0.16
CA PRO A 221 -21.08 -28.63 -0.97
C PRO A 221 -21.70 -27.71 -2.03
N PRO A 222 -22.40 -26.61 -1.68
CA PRO A 222 -22.88 -25.64 -2.67
C PRO A 222 -21.77 -25.02 -3.53
N LEU A 223 -20.64 -24.64 -2.91
CA LEU A 223 -19.47 -24.11 -3.62
C LEU A 223 -18.90 -25.13 -4.61
N SER A 224 -18.86 -26.40 -4.22
CA SER A 224 -18.42 -27.50 -5.10
C SER A 224 -19.31 -27.64 -6.33
N ARG A 225 -20.65 -27.64 -6.15
CA ARG A 225 -21.60 -27.71 -7.27
C ARG A 225 -21.48 -26.51 -8.21
N LEU A 226 -21.30 -25.30 -7.69
CA LEU A 226 -21.05 -24.12 -8.51
C LEU A 226 -19.74 -24.25 -9.31
N PHE A 227 -18.69 -24.76 -8.67
CA PHE A 227 -17.42 -24.99 -9.35
C PHE A 227 -17.59 -26.02 -10.48
N GLU A 228 -18.23 -27.16 -10.20
CA GLU A 228 -18.47 -28.22 -11.17
C GLU A 228 -19.32 -27.75 -12.36
N ARG A 229 -20.36 -26.94 -12.11
CA ARG A 229 -21.24 -26.39 -13.17
C ARG A 229 -20.51 -25.53 -14.20
N HIS A 230 -19.47 -24.82 -13.77
CA HIS A 230 -18.76 -23.83 -14.60
C HIS A 230 -17.37 -24.28 -15.04
N PHE A 231 -16.70 -25.10 -14.24
CA PHE A 231 -15.30 -25.53 -14.41
C PHE A 231 -15.12 -27.05 -14.26
N GLY A 232 -16.20 -27.81 -14.14
CA GLY A 232 -16.17 -29.26 -14.05
C GLY A 232 -15.75 -29.94 -15.35
N THR A 233 -15.58 -31.26 -15.28
CA THR A 233 -15.12 -32.10 -16.40
C THR A 233 -16.00 -31.92 -17.63
N GLU A 234 -17.32 -31.92 -17.46
CA GLU A 234 -18.27 -31.71 -18.57
C GLU A 234 -18.09 -30.33 -19.21
N ALA A 235 -17.94 -29.26 -18.41
CA ALA A 235 -17.72 -27.92 -18.91
C ALA A 235 -16.43 -27.80 -19.73
N ILE A 236 -15.37 -28.49 -19.30
CA ILE A 236 -14.09 -28.53 -20.02
C ILE A 236 -14.20 -29.34 -21.31
N VAL A 237 -14.79 -30.55 -21.25
CA VAL A 237 -14.96 -31.43 -22.43
C VAL A 237 -15.84 -30.77 -23.49
N THR A 238 -16.91 -30.10 -23.07
CA THR A 238 -17.82 -29.37 -23.98
C THR A 238 -17.31 -28.00 -24.38
N SER A 239 -16.12 -27.58 -23.91
CA SER A 239 -15.56 -26.25 -24.14
C SER A 239 -16.51 -25.11 -23.75
N LYS A 240 -17.33 -25.34 -22.73
CA LYS A 240 -18.27 -24.35 -22.19
C LYS A 240 -17.48 -23.20 -21.56
N VAL A 241 -17.68 -22.00 -22.09
CA VAL A 241 -17.05 -20.79 -21.55
C VAL A 241 -17.77 -20.36 -20.27
N ALA A 242 -17.08 -20.42 -19.14
CA ALA A 242 -17.60 -19.91 -17.87
C ALA A 242 -17.76 -18.37 -17.94
N PRO A 243 -18.87 -17.80 -17.42
CA PRO A 243 -19.00 -16.36 -17.32
C PRO A 243 -17.88 -15.76 -16.46
N ASP A 244 -17.34 -14.60 -16.88
CA ASP A 244 -16.19 -13.98 -16.24
C ASP A 244 -16.40 -13.64 -14.76
N VAL A 245 -17.65 -13.37 -14.35
CA VAL A 245 -18.01 -13.16 -12.93
C VAL A 245 -17.70 -14.37 -12.04
N TYR A 246 -17.88 -15.59 -12.56
CA TYR A 246 -17.56 -16.82 -11.84
C TYR A 246 -16.04 -17.06 -11.80
N LYS A 247 -15.34 -16.75 -12.91
CA LYS A 247 -13.87 -16.78 -12.94
C LYS A 247 -13.29 -15.88 -11.85
N ARG A 248 -13.71 -14.62 -11.82
CA ARG A 248 -13.27 -13.63 -10.80
C ARG A 248 -13.64 -14.05 -9.39
N PHE A 249 -14.83 -14.62 -9.20
CA PHE A 249 -15.27 -15.14 -7.90
C PHE A 249 -14.32 -16.24 -7.38
N PHE A 250 -14.07 -17.28 -8.17
CA PHE A 250 -13.23 -18.39 -7.73
C PHE A 250 -11.76 -18.00 -7.49
N LEU A 251 -11.23 -17.08 -8.30
CA LEU A 251 -9.89 -16.52 -8.05
C LEU A 251 -9.85 -15.69 -6.76
N GLN A 252 -10.88 -14.87 -6.49
CA GLN A 252 -10.94 -14.05 -5.28
C GLN A 252 -11.09 -14.87 -3.99
N ILE A 253 -11.86 -15.96 -3.98
CA ILE A 253 -11.98 -16.81 -2.79
C ILE A 253 -10.73 -17.67 -2.55
N SER A 254 -9.89 -17.81 -3.58
CA SER A 254 -8.61 -18.51 -3.57
C SER A 254 -7.42 -17.60 -3.24
N ALA A 255 -7.70 -16.35 -2.87
CA ALA A 255 -6.75 -15.41 -2.28
C ALA A 255 -6.06 -15.97 -1.03
N ASP A 256 -4.77 -15.71 -0.87
CA ASP A 256 -4.00 -16.05 0.34
C ASP A 256 -4.21 -15.01 1.47
N GLU A 257 -4.85 -13.89 1.16
CA GLU A 257 -5.25 -12.87 2.12
C GLU A 257 -6.38 -13.34 3.05
N SER A 258 -6.47 -12.69 4.22
CA SER A 258 -7.59 -12.89 5.14
C SER A 258 -8.92 -12.60 4.46
N VAL A 259 -9.97 -13.35 4.80
CA VAL A 259 -11.35 -13.07 4.35
C VAL A 259 -11.78 -11.63 4.67
N LEU A 260 -11.22 -11.04 5.74
CA LEU A 260 -11.51 -9.68 6.17
C LEU A 260 -10.90 -8.60 5.25
N GLN A 261 -9.96 -8.96 4.38
CA GLN A 261 -9.49 -8.08 3.29
C GLN A 261 -10.56 -7.91 2.21
N MET A 262 -11.40 -8.94 2.00
CA MET A 262 -12.51 -8.93 1.04
C MET A 262 -13.81 -8.44 1.67
N ALA A 263 -14.10 -8.82 2.91
CA ALA A 263 -15.33 -8.48 3.61
C ALA A 263 -15.02 -8.10 5.07
N ASN A 264 -14.79 -6.81 5.31
CA ASN A 264 -14.67 -6.25 6.64
C ASN A 264 -16.04 -6.26 7.38
N GLN A 265 -16.09 -5.82 8.64
CA GLN A 265 -17.31 -5.94 9.44
C GLN A 265 -18.51 -5.23 8.80
N ASP A 266 -18.36 -3.97 8.37
CA ASP A 266 -19.42 -3.25 7.66
C ASP A 266 -19.87 -3.93 6.36
N ALA A 267 -18.94 -4.50 5.59
CA ALA A 267 -19.28 -5.27 4.39
C ALA A 267 -20.04 -6.56 4.73
N LEU A 268 -19.68 -7.23 5.83
CA LEU A 268 -20.40 -8.41 6.33
C LEU A 268 -21.81 -8.05 6.80
N LYS A 269 -22.02 -6.92 7.48
CA LYS A 269 -23.36 -6.42 7.85
C LYS A 269 -24.23 -6.20 6.61
N ALA A 270 -23.66 -5.63 5.54
CA ALA A 270 -24.37 -5.46 4.28
C ALA A 270 -24.71 -6.81 3.61
N LEU A 271 -23.80 -7.79 3.70
CA LEU A 271 -24.03 -9.15 3.22
C LEU A 271 -25.15 -9.85 4.01
N ASP A 272 -25.20 -9.70 5.33
CA ASP A 272 -26.26 -10.25 6.18
C ASP A 272 -27.63 -9.62 5.85
N HIS A 273 -27.67 -8.31 5.62
CA HIS A 273 -28.88 -7.65 5.16
C HIS A 273 -29.35 -8.18 3.80
N PHE A 274 -28.42 -8.40 2.86
CA PHE A 274 -28.74 -9.04 1.59
C PHE A 274 -29.26 -10.48 1.79
N ILE A 275 -28.63 -11.27 2.66
CA ILE A 275 -29.01 -12.66 2.93
C ILE A 275 -30.45 -12.75 3.45
N THR A 276 -30.85 -11.83 4.33
CA THR A 276 -32.21 -11.78 4.88
C THR A 276 -33.26 -11.30 3.87
N SER A 277 -32.86 -10.53 2.87
CA SER A 277 -33.75 -10.01 1.82
C SER A 277 -33.04 -9.97 0.46
N PRO A 278 -32.93 -11.13 -0.23
CA PRO A 278 -32.09 -11.26 -1.42
C PRO A 278 -32.82 -10.72 -2.65
N THR A 279 -32.71 -9.42 -2.86
CA THR A 279 -33.33 -8.71 -3.99
C THR A 279 -32.28 -8.04 -4.86
N LYS A 280 -32.59 -7.85 -6.16
CA LYS A 280 -31.75 -7.07 -7.08
C LYS A 280 -31.42 -5.68 -6.56
N ARG A 281 -32.37 -5.04 -5.84
CA ARG A 281 -32.15 -3.74 -5.19
C ARG A 281 -31.11 -3.86 -4.09
N ASN A 282 -31.20 -4.87 -3.24
CA ASN A 282 -30.29 -5.05 -2.10
C ASN A 282 -28.89 -5.50 -2.53
N THR A 283 -28.72 -6.06 -3.73
CA THR A 283 -27.39 -6.31 -4.32
C THR A 283 -26.53 -5.04 -4.38
N SER A 284 -27.14 -3.87 -4.62
CA SER A 284 -26.42 -2.58 -4.68
C SER A 284 -25.78 -2.16 -3.36
N ALA A 285 -26.19 -2.75 -2.22
CA ALA A 285 -25.53 -2.52 -0.93
C ALA A 285 -24.17 -3.23 -0.82
N LEU A 286 -23.90 -4.21 -1.69
CA LEU A 286 -22.68 -5.04 -1.65
C LEU A 286 -21.52 -4.45 -2.45
N ILE A 287 -21.54 -3.15 -2.76
CA ILE A 287 -20.43 -2.46 -3.45
C ILE A 287 -19.08 -2.57 -2.70
N ASN A 288 -19.12 -2.81 -1.38
CA ASN A 288 -17.92 -3.06 -0.57
C ASN A 288 -17.45 -4.53 -0.63
N ILE A 289 -18.12 -5.40 -1.39
CA ILE A 289 -17.68 -6.74 -1.79
C ILE A 289 -17.85 -6.86 -3.32
N PRO A 290 -17.01 -6.19 -4.14
CA PRO A 290 -17.24 -6.05 -5.58
C PRO A 290 -17.46 -7.37 -6.31
N VAL A 291 -16.78 -8.44 -5.87
CA VAL A 291 -16.90 -9.76 -6.49
C VAL A 291 -18.30 -10.36 -6.31
N LEU A 292 -18.91 -10.19 -5.13
CA LEU A 292 -20.29 -10.65 -4.86
C LEU A 292 -21.30 -9.73 -5.52
N HIS A 293 -21.10 -8.42 -5.47
CA HIS A 293 -21.95 -7.46 -6.19
C HIS A 293 -22.10 -7.85 -7.68
N ASN A 294 -20.97 -8.11 -8.35
CA ASN A 294 -20.97 -8.45 -9.77
C ASN A 294 -21.57 -9.84 -10.05
N LEU A 295 -21.25 -10.84 -9.22
CA LEU A 295 -21.81 -12.18 -9.33
C LEU A 295 -23.34 -12.18 -9.18
N LEU A 296 -23.86 -11.52 -8.14
CA LEU A 296 -25.28 -11.45 -7.86
C LEU A 296 -26.03 -10.61 -8.89
N ALA A 297 -25.44 -9.51 -9.35
CA ALA A 297 -26.01 -8.70 -10.43
C ALA A 297 -26.13 -9.51 -11.73
N TYR A 298 -25.14 -10.36 -12.03
CA TYR A 298 -25.18 -11.28 -13.16
C TYR A 298 -26.30 -12.31 -13.01
N GLU A 299 -26.40 -13.00 -11.87
CA GLU A 299 -27.46 -13.98 -11.62
C GLU A 299 -28.87 -13.39 -11.80
N PHE A 300 -29.12 -12.21 -11.21
CA PHE A 300 -30.39 -11.50 -11.41
C PHE A 300 -30.63 -11.06 -12.85
N SER A 301 -29.57 -10.82 -13.64
CA SER A 301 -29.73 -10.45 -15.05
C SER A 301 -30.10 -11.63 -15.94
N VAL A 302 -29.70 -12.85 -15.58
CA VAL A 302 -29.92 -14.05 -16.40
C VAL A 302 -31.27 -14.71 -16.10
N SER A 303 -31.59 -14.94 -14.83
CA SER A 303 -32.77 -15.72 -14.41
C SER A 303 -33.80 -14.93 -13.61
N ASN A 304 -33.50 -13.68 -13.25
CA ASN A 304 -34.29 -12.84 -12.30
C ASN A 304 -34.53 -13.49 -10.91
N LEU A 305 -33.98 -14.67 -10.68
CA LEU A 305 -34.00 -15.48 -9.48
C LEU A 305 -32.57 -15.91 -9.17
N LEU A 306 -32.21 -15.93 -7.89
CA LEU A 306 -30.91 -16.40 -7.45
C LEU A 306 -30.90 -17.92 -7.33
N HIS A 307 -29.83 -18.52 -7.83
CA HIS A 307 -29.60 -19.94 -7.61
C HIS A 307 -29.37 -20.26 -6.13
N GLU A 308 -29.94 -21.36 -5.64
CA GLU A 308 -29.84 -21.78 -4.24
C GLU A 308 -28.38 -21.93 -3.78
N ASP A 309 -27.52 -22.48 -4.65
CA ASP A 309 -26.10 -22.63 -4.33
C ASP A 309 -25.37 -21.28 -4.16
N VAL A 310 -25.72 -20.25 -4.96
CA VAL A 310 -25.12 -18.91 -4.83
C VAL A 310 -25.53 -18.28 -3.51
N MET A 311 -26.80 -18.47 -3.13
CA MET A 311 -27.32 -18.02 -1.85
C MET A 311 -26.61 -18.70 -0.67
N ALA A 312 -26.44 -20.02 -0.73
CA ALA A 312 -25.73 -20.78 0.29
C ALA A 312 -24.26 -20.38 0.41
N VAL A 313 -23.60 -20.07 -0.71
CA VAL A 313 -22.23 -19.52 -0.72
C VAL A 313 -22.17 -18.13 -0.08
N CYS A 314 -23.17 -17.26 -0.28
CA CYS A 314 -23.24 -15.97 0.41
C CYS A 314 -23.32 -16.15 1.94
N CYS A 315 -24.17 -17.06 2.41
CA CYS A 315 -24.25 -17.41 3.83
C CYS A 315 -22.91 -17.91 4.38
N TRP A 316 -22.25 -18.81 3.65
CA TRP A 316 -20.93 -19.34 4.03
C TRP A 316 -19.85 -18.25 4.12
N ILE A 317 -19.81 -17.30 3.17
CA ILE A 317 -18.88 -16.17 3.21
C ILE A 317 -19.13 -15.29 4.44
N SER A 318 -20.39 -14.96 4.73
CA SER A 318 -20.74 -14.18 5.93
C SER A 318 -20.30 -14.90 7.21
N GLU A 319 -20.65 -16.18 7.36
CA GLU A 319 -20.30 -16.98 8.52
C GLU A 319 -18.79 -17.05 8.71
N ARG A 320 -18.05 -17.34 7.64
CA ARG A 320 -16.61 -17.43 7.67
C ARG A 320 -15.94 -16.11 8.05
N GLY A 321 -16.42 -14.98 7.51
CA GLY A 321 -15.96 -13.65 7.89
C GLY A 321 -16.16 -13.34 9.36
N ARG A 322 -17.37 -13.60 9.89
CA ARG A 322 -17.70 -13.40 11.31
C ARG A 322 -16.88 -14.30 12.23
N LEU A 323 -16.65 -15.56 11.85
CA LEU A 323 -15.79 -16.47 12.61
C LEU A 323 -14.36 -15.95 12.72
N VAL A 324 -13.75 -15.53 11.61
CA VAL A 324 -12.37 -15.02 11.61
C VAL A 324 -12.27 -13.71 12.43
N LEU A 325 -13.24 -12.80 12.29
CA LEU A 325 -13.28 -11.57 13.09
C LEU A 325 -13.45 -11.87 14.59
N GLY A 326 -14.32 -12.82 14.94
CA GLY A 326 -14.52 -13.28 16.31
C GLY A 326 -13.25 -13.89 16.91
N TRP A 327 -12.54 -14.73 16.16
CA TRP A 327 -11.26 -15.28 16.57
C TRP A 327 -10.25 -14.18 16.89
N LEU A 328 -10.09 -13.20 16.00
CA LEU A 328 -9.15 -12.09 16.21
C LEU A 328 -9.51 -11.28 17.46
N ASN A 329 -10.77 -10.91 17.62
CA ASN A 329 -11.26 -10.19 18.80
C ASN A 329 -11.07 -10.97 20.10
N SER A 330 -11.13 -12.31 20.08
CA SER A 330 -10.93 -13.13 21.27
C SER A 330 -9.49 -13.13 21.80
N THR A 331 -8.52 -12.68 21.01
CA THR A 331 -7.10 -12.67 21.38
C THR A 331 -6.64 -11.36 22.02
N ILE A 332 -7.51 -10.38 22.16
CA ILE A 332 -7.11 -9.04 22.55
C ILE A 332 -8.16 -8.32 23.39
N GLN A 333 -7.70 -7.48 24.32
CA GLN A 333 -8.56 -6.52 24.98
C GLN A 333 -8.73 -5.29 24.08
N PRO A 334 -9.96 -4.92 23.67
CA PRO A 334 -10.19 -3.75 22.84
C PRO A 334 -9.65 -2.48 23.49
N LEU A 335 -9.08 -1.59 22.67
CA LEU A 335 -8.75 -0.23 23.11
C LEU A 335 -10.02 0.45 23.63
N SER A 336 -9.98 0.96 24.86
CA SER A 336 -11.10 1.61 25.51
C SER A 336 -10.97 3.13 25.48
N GLU A 337 -12.08 3.84 25.69
CA GLU A 337 -12.06 5.31 25.86
C GLU A 337 -11.19 5.76 27.05
N LYS A 338 -10.95 4.88 28.02
CA LYS A 338 -10.08 5.16 29.19
C LYS A 338 -8.59 5.16 28.84
N ASP A 339 -8.23 4.59 27.70
CA ASP A 339 -6.84 4.52 27.21
C ASP A 339 -6.44 5.77 26.42
N VAL A 340 -7.35 6.75 26.33
CA VAL A 340 -7.12 8.06 25.71
C VAL A 340 -6.44 8.98 26.72
N LEU A 341 -5.21 9.39 26.43
CA LEU A 341 -4.35 10.25 27.26
C LEU A 341 -4.89 11.69 27.42
N ILE A 342 -5.94 12.07 26.67
CA ILE A 342 -6.53 13.41 26.63
C ILE A 342 -8.06 13.26 26.74
N THR A 343 -8.65 13.66 27.87
CA THR A 343 -10.11 13.76 28.00
C THR A 343 -10.65 15.01 27.29
N PRO A 344 -11.87 14.99 26.72
CA PRO A 344 -12.47 16.15 26.03
C PRO A 344 -12.72 17.37 26.93
N GLU A 345 -12.50 17.25 28.24
CA GLU A 345 -12.77 18.30 29.23
C GLU A 345 -11.76 19.46 29.18
N LYS A 346 -10.67 19.34 28.41
CA LYS A 346 -9.87 20.50 27.99
C LYS A 346 -10.19 20.81 26.53
N PRO A 347 -10.85 21.95 26.25
CA PRO A 347 -11.27 22.26 24.90
C PRO A 347 -10.03 22.31 23.99
N TRP A 348 -10.23 21.80 22.77
CA TRP A 348 -9.32 21.80 21.62
C TRP A 348 -8.62 23.16 21.36
N THR A 349 -9.06 24.22 22.03
CA THR A 349 -8.53 25.59 22.05
C THR A 349 -7.16 25.74 22.72
N GLU A 350 -6.82 24.97 23.77
CA GLU A 350 -5.49 25.08 24.41
C GLU A 350 -4.38 24.42 23.57
N VAL A 351 -4.69 23.32 22.87
CA VAL A 351 -3.75 22.65 21.95
C VAL A 351 -3.62 23.43 20.63
N GLN A 352 -4.71 24.06 20.16
CA GLN A 352 -4.66 25.02 19.06
C GLN A 352 -3.67 26.16 19.36
N PHE A 353 -3.62 26.67 20.59
CA PHE A 353 -2.70 27.74 20.97
C PHE A 353 -1.21 27.39 20.79
N PHE A 354 -0.85 26.11 20.94
CA PHE A 354 0.52 25.65 20.73
C PHE A 354 0.84 25.32 19.26
N CYS A 355 -0.17 25.02 18.44
CA CYS A 355 -0.02 24.72 17.02
C CYS A 355 -0.21 25.94 16.10
N PHE A 356 -0.78 27.05 16.58
CA PHE A 356 -1.03 28.25 15.77
C PHE A 356 0.23 28.95 15.28
N PHE A 357 1.38 28.70 15.89
CA PHE A 357 2.67 29.21 15.44
C PHE A 357 3.51 28.09 14.83
N PHE A 358 3.83 28.19 13.54
CA PHE A 358 4.73 27.26 12.83
C PHE A 358 6.06 27.07 13.57
N GLY A 359 6.55 28.07 14.31
CA GLY A 359 7.74 27.96 15.17
C GLY A 359 7.64 26.90 16.27
N ALA A 360 6.45 26.58 16.77
CA ALA A 360 6.22 25.52 17.76
C ALA A 360 6.03 24.14 17.09
N ILE A 361 5.33 24.09 15.96
CA ILE A 361 5.21 22.88 15.11
C ILE A 361 6.60 22.40 14.66
N LEU A 362 7.44 23.34 14.21
CA LEU A 362 8.78 23.05 13.73
C LEU A 362 9.67 22.51 14.87
N LYS A 363 9.59 23.14 16.05
CA LYS A 363 10.26 22.68 17.28
C LYS A 363 9.80 21.29 17.70
N MET A 364 8.52 20.97 17.58
CA MET A 364 7.98 19.67 17.98
C MET A 364 8.56 18.55 17.11
N TYR A 365 8.57 18.71 15.78
CA TYR A 365 9.25 17.73 14.94
C TYR A 365 10.77 17.74 15.20
N TYR A 366 11.45 18.89 15.37
CA TYR A 366 12.90 18.87 15.60
C TYR A 366 13.27 18.02 16.81
N LYS A 367 12.42 18.06 17.84
CA LYS A 367 12.52 17.25 19.04
C LYS A 367 12.18 15.77 18.76
N THR A 368 10.99 15.48 18.23
CA THR A 368 10.39 14.13 18.23
C THR A 368 10.47 13.39 16.89
N GLY A 369 10.70 14.11 15.78
CA GLY A 369 10.61 13.58 14.42
C GLY A 369 9.17 13.32 13.95
N CYS A 370 8.19 13.92 14.62
CA CYS A 370 6.77 13.68 14.39
C CYS A 370 6.01 15.01 14.37
N CYS A 371 5.16 15.19 13.36
CA CYS A 371 4.34 16.39 13.17
C CYS A 371 2.96 15.97 12.67
N TYR A 372 1.91 16.21 13.43
CA TYR A 372 0.53 15.96 13.00
C TYR A 372 -0.32 17.15 13.41
N GLY A 373 -1.33 17.48 12.60
CA GLY A 373 -2.41 18.40 13.01
C GLY A 373 -3.25 17.87 14.17
N MET A 374 -3.10 16.58 14.48
CA MET A 374 -3.79 15.89 15.57
C MET A 374 -2.84 15.64 16.76
N PRO A 375 -3.32 15.84 18.00
CA PRO A 375 -2.56 15.50 19.19
C PRO A 375 -2.29 13.99 19.27
N LYS A 376 -1.32 13.62 20.11
CA LYS A 376 -1.12 12.22 20.47
C LYS A 376 -2.19 11.85 21.50
N ILE A 377 -3.14 11.02 21.12
CA ILE A 377 -4.29 10.67 21.96
C ILE A 377 -4.07 9.36 22.73
N ARG A 378 -3.12 8.52 22.31
CA ARG A 378 -2.72 7.29 23.03
C ARG A 378 -1.29 6.90 22.69
N ASP A 379 -0.69 6.12 23.57
CA ASP A 379 0.60 5.47 23.30
C ASP A 379 0.44 4.28 22.36
N CYS A 380 1.47 3.98 21.57
CA CYS A 380 1.45 2.81 20.71
C CYS A 380 1.47 1.54 21.57
N PRO A 381 0.47 0.65 21.48
CA PRO A 381 0.45 -0.58 22.25
C PRO A 381 1.63 -1.50 21.89
N THR A 382 1.97 -2.40 22.79
CA THR A 382 3.00 -3.43 22.58
C THR A 382 2.36 -4.81 22.46
N TYR A 383 2.98 -5.68 21.65
CA TYR A 383 2.45 -7.04 21.38
C TYR A 383 3.55 -8.10 21.59
N PRO A 384 3.90 -8.44 22.84
CA PRO A 384 5.09 -9.25 23.14
C PRO A 384 5.10 -10.65 22.52
N LYS A 385 3.92 -11.26 22.32
CA LYS A 385 3.79 -12.59 21.70
C LYS A 385 3.90 -12.56 20.17
N LEU A 386 3.82 -11.40 19.52
CA LEU A 386 4.01 -11.26 18.07
C LEU A 386 5.50 -11.06 17.71
N LYS A 387 6.34 -12.05 18.04
CA LYS A 387 7.82 -11.99 18.00
C LYS A 387 8.46 -11.74 16.63
N PHE A 388 7.75 -11.99 15.53
CA PHE A 388 8.29 -11.88 14.16
C PHE A 388 8.34 -10.44 13.60
N ASN A 389 7.92 -9.43 14.37
CA ASN A 389 7.81 -8.05 13.88
C ASN A 389 9.01 -7.14 14.21
N THR A 390 9.91 -7.58 15.08
CA THR A 390 11.14 -6.84 15.44
C THR A 390 12.32 -7.15 14.53
N ARG A 391 12.20 -8.17 13.67
CA ARG A 391 13.19 -8.43 12.62
C ARG A 391 12.88 -7.52 11.44
N PRO A 392 13.87 -6.76 10.93
CA PRO A 392 13.72 -6.17 9.61
C PRO A 392 13.36 -7.28 8.62
N GLU A 393 12.41 -7.01 7.71
CA GLU A 393 12.01 -8.02 6.74
C GLU A 393 13.25 -8.55 6.01
N ALA A 394 13.51 -9.86 6.17
CA ALA A 394 14.55 -10.50 5.38
C ALA A 394 14.16 -10.31 3.91
N SER A 395 15.13 -9.91 3.10
CA SER A 395 15.02 -9.86 1.65
C SER A 395 14.57 -11.22 1.12
N GLY A 396 13.26 -11.41 0.95
CA GLY A 396 12.77 -12.48 0.10
C GLY A 396 13.26 -12.21 -1.31
N LYS A 397 13.64 -13.27 -2.05
CA LYS A 397 13.86 -13.18 -3.49
C LYS A 397 12.70 -12.41 -4.14
N ARG A 398 13.01 -11.53 -5.11
CA ARG A 398 12.00 -10.81 -5.90
C ARG A 398 10.88 -11.78 -6.30
N GLY A 399 9.63 -11.43 -5.99
CA GLY A 399 8.46 -12.19 -6.40
C GLY A 399 7.89 -13.19 -5.38
N ALA A 400 8.50 -13.42 -4.21
CA ALA A 400 7.92 -14.34 -3.21
C ALA A 400 6.89 -13.68 -2.27
N LYS A 401 7.09 -12.41 -1.91
CA LYS A 401 6.18 -11.57 -1.10
C LYS A 401 6.30 -10.12 -1.60
N CYS A 402 5.22 -9.34 -1.54
CA CYS A 402 5.25 -7.91 -1.86
C CYS A 402 6.28 -7.24 -0.94
N SER A 403 7.48 -6.94 -1.46
CA SER A 403 8.58 -6.38 -0.68
C SER A 403 9.05 -5.08 -1.32
N LYS A 404 8.82 -3.96 -0.62
CA LYS A 404 9.31 -2.64 -1.02
C LYS A 404 10.80 -2.56 -0.65
N PHE A 405 11.67 -2.63 -1.66
CA PHE A 405 13.09 -2.18 -1.68
C PHE A 405 13.96 -2.28 -0.41
N TYR A 406 13.76 -3.27 0.48
CA TYR A 406 14.55 -3.36 1.72
C TYR A 406 16.06 -3.56 1.47
N SER A 407 16.42 -4.26 0.39
CA SER A 407 17.81 -4.57 0.04
C SER A 407 18.68 -3.33 -0.19
N GLN A 408 18.10 -2.20 -0.61
CA GLN A 408 18.89 -0.99 -0.91
C GLN A 408 19.21 -0.12 0.32
N TYR A 409 18.42 -0.23 1.40
CA TYR A 409 18.52 0.62 2.60
C TYR A 409 19.23 -0.07 3.77
N GLY A 410 19.06 -1.40 3.91
CA GLY A 410 19.66 -2.19 4.99
C GLY A 410 21.19 -2.20 4.93
N GLU A 411 21.75 -2.46 3.75
CA GLU A 411 23.21 -2.56 3.53
C GLU A 411 23.95 -1.24 3.75
N LYS A 412 23.28 -0.10 3.51
CA LYS A 412 23.87 1.25 3.61
C LYS A 412 23.60 1.95 4.94
N LYS A 413 22.98 1.28 5.92
CA LYS A 413 22.55 1.85 7.22
C LYS A 413 21.78 3.18 7.05
N LEU A 414 20.89 3.23 6.06
CA LEU A 414 20.08 4.42 5.78
C LEU A 414 18.74 4.38 6.51
N THR A 415 18.16 5.56 6.77
CA THR A 415 16.78 5.73 7.24
C THR A 415 15.78 5.48 6.10
N GLY A 416 14.52 5.21 6.44
CA GLY A 416 13.43 5.04 5.47
C GLY A 416 12.88 6.35 4.92
N GLY A 417 13.29 7.50 5.48
CA GLY A 417 12.81 8.82 5.09
C GLY A 417 11.67 9.30 5.98
N ILE A 418 10.56 9.71 5.38
CA ILE A 418 9.36 10.20 6.08
C ILE A 418 8.13 9.47 5.59
N MET A 419 7.22 9.15 6.51
CA MET A 419 5.87 8.71 6.19
C MET A 419 4.92 9.91 6.30
N CYS A 420 4.14 10.17 5.26
CA CYS A 420 3.19 11.28 5.19
C CYS A 420 1.74 10.75 5.12
N ALA A 421 0.82 11.46 5.77
CA ALA A 421 -0.62 11.21 5.73
C ALA A 421 -1.34 12.36 5.01
N TRP A 422 -2.15 12.02 4.02
CA TRP A 422 -2.89 12.95 3.18
C TRP A 422 -4.37 12.61 3.14
N CYS A 423 -5.22 13.59 2.88
CA CYS A 423 -6.60 13.33 2.45
C CYS A 423 -6.74 13.42 0.92
N THR A 424 -7.93 13.10 0.42
CA THR A 424 -8.28 13.17 -1.02
C THR A 424 -8.21 14.58 -1.61
N HIS A 425 -8.19 15.62 -0.79
CA HIS A 425 -8.04 17.02 -1.20
C HIS A 425 -6.59 17.49 -1.22
N SER A 426 -5.62 16.56 -1.10
CA SER A 426 -4.18 16.85 -1.08
C SER A 426 -3.74 17.73 0.09
N ILE A 427 -4.47 17.69 1.21
CA ILE A 427 -4.08 18.34 2.46
C ILE A 427 -3.39 17.32 3.35
N CYS A 428 -2.20 17.68 3.84
CA CYS A 428 -1.40 16.86 4.74
C CYS A 428 -1.95 16.97 6.17
N TYR A 429 -2.23 15.82 6.78
CA TYR A 429 -2.67 15.70 8.17
C TYR A 429 -1.51 15.48 9.14
N GLY A 430 -0.35 15.13 8.59
CA GLY A 430 0.87 14.97 9.35
C GLY A 430 1.87 14.03 8.68
N PHE A 431 3.03 13.95 9.29
CA PHE A 431 4.16 13.19 8.83
C PHE A 431 5.10 12.86 10.00
N HIS A 432 5.90 11.80 9.83
CA HIS A 432 6.90 11.40 10.81
C HIS A 432 8.11 10.74 10.17
N CYS A 433 9.25 10.80 10.85
CA CYS A 433 10.47 10.13 10.39
C CYS A 433 10.34 8.61 10.47
N ILE A 434 10.95 7.92 9.51
CA ILE A 434 11.08 6.46 9.46
C ILE A 434 12.54 6.10 9.80
N PRO A 435 12.89 5.76 11.06
CA PRO A 435 14.28 5.64 11.47
C PRO A 435 15.03 4.47 10.84
N LYS A 436 14.31 3.40 10.46
CA LYS A 436 14.91 2.17 9.92
C LYS A 436 14.56 1.97 8.46
N GLY A 437 13.40 1.43 8.17
CA GLY A 437 12.87 1.19 6.83
C GLY A 437 11.36 1.28 6.90
N GLU A 438 10.77 1.78 5.83
CA GLU A 438 9.32 1.94 5.71
C GLU A 438 8.65 0.58 5.88
N GLY A 439 7.58 0.53 6.66
CA GLY A 439 6.75 -0.64 6.74
C GLY A 439 5.37 -0.36 7.33
N ARG A 440 4.61 -1.45 7.47
CA ARG A 440 3.23 -1.45 7.98
C ARG A 440 3.10 -0.78 9.34
N ASN A 441 4.14 -0.88 10.17
CA ASN A 441 4.14 -0.30 11.51
C ASN A 441 4.06 1.23 11.50
N ASP A 442 4.63 1.90 10.49
CA ASP A 442 4.63 3.36 10.40
C ASP A 442 3.19 3.90 10.25
N VAL A 443 2.42 3.30 9.34
CA VAL A 443 1.01 3.65 9.13
C VAL A 443 0.14 3.21 10.31
N PHE A 444 0.29 1.96 10.76
CA PHE A 444 -0.46 1.42 11.90
C PHE A 444 -0.30 2.28 13.16
N SER A 445 0.94 2.58 13.56
CA SER A 445 1.22 3.28 14.80
C SER A 445 0.73 4.73 14.74
N ALA A 446 0.82 5.38 13.58
CA ALA A 446 0.27 6.71 13.39
C ALA A 446 -1.26 6.71 13.54
N LEU A 447 -1.96 5.77 12.91
CA LEU A 447 -3.42 5.64 13.03
C LEU A 447 -3.84 5.39 14.48
N VAL A 448 -3.25 4.41 15.16
CA VAL A 448 -3.61 4.08 16.54
C VAL A 448 -3.29 5.22 17.50
N THR A 449 -2.18 5.95 17.33
CA THR A 449 -1.81 7.01 18.29
C THR A 449 -2.47 8.36 18.06
N ARG A 450 -3.04 8.61 16.87
CA ARG A 450 -3.54 9.95 16.46
C ARG A 450 -5.03 9.99 16.10
N TRP A 451 -5.63 8.89 15.64
CA TRP A 451 -7.04 8.86 15.23
C TRP A 451 -7.91 8.31 16.35
N GLU A 452 -8.92 9.08 16.77
CA GLU A 452 -9.91 8.60 17.75
C GLU A 452 -10.64 7.38 17.22
N ARG A 453 -11.06 7.44 15.95
CA ARG A 453 -11.63 6.35 15.15
C ARG A 453 -10.86 6.26 13.85
N PRO A 454 -10.55 5.05 13.33
CA PRO A 454 -9.76 4.96 12.12
C PRO A 454 -10.54 5.47 10.91
N PRO A 455 -9.83 5.87 9.84
CA PRO A 455 -10.44 6.19 8.57
C PRO A 455 -11.29 5.01 8.05
N LYS A 456 -12.36 5.34 7.34
CA LYS A 456 -13.15 4.35 6.58
C LYS A 456 -12.29 3.65 5.53
N ARG A 457 -11.36 4.38 4.91
CA ARG A 457 -10.42 3.81 3.93
C ARG A 457 -9.00 4.29 4.14
N VAL A 458 -8.06 3.35 4.09
CA VAL A 458 -6.62 3.59 4.12
C VAL A 458 -6.05 3.16 2.77
N ILE A 459 -5.60 4.14 1.99
CA ILE A 459 -4.96 3.94 0.69
C ILE A 459 -3.44 3.98 0.90
N TYR A 460 -2.75 2.91 0.52
CA TYR A 460 -1.30 2.76 0.71
C TYR A 460 -0.74 1.68 -0.21
N ASP A 461 0.44 1.89 -0.81
CA ASP A 461 1.06 0.90 -1.72
C ASP A 461 1.15 -0.50 -1.07
N PHE A 462 1.48 -0.56 0.22
CA PHE A 462 1.63 -1.83 0.94
C PHE A 462 0.38 -2.19 1.77
N ALA A 463 -0.80 -1.71 1.36
CA ALA A 463 -2.07 -1.95 2.04
C ALA A 463 -2.42 -3.44 2.20
N CYS A 464 -2.09 -4.28 1.22
CA CYS A 464 -2.36 -5.73 1.27
C CYS A 464 -1.72 -6.44 2.47
N ALA A 465 -0.59 -5.93 2.94
CA ALA A 465 0.08 -6.46 4.11
C ALA A 465 -0.25 -5.65 5.37
N LEU A 466 -0.62 -4.36 5.22
CA LEU A 466 -1.08 -3.49 6.30
C LEU A 466 -2.42 -3.98 6.89
N GLY A 467 -3.40 -4.34 6.06
CA GLY A 467 -4.72 -4.81 6.53
C GLY A 467 -4.61 -5.97 7.51
N PRO A 468 -3.98 -7.11 7.14
CA PRO A 468 -3.73 -8.21 8.07
C PRO A 468 -2.90 -7.82 9.30
N TYR A 469 -1.96 -6.88 9.14
CA TYR A 469 -1.14 -6.38 10.25
C TYR A 469 -1.98 -5.62 11.28
N CYS A 470 -2.87 -4.75 10.82
CA CYS A 470 -3.84 -4.01 11.62
C CYS A 470 -4.85 -4.96 12.27
N MET A 471 -5.47 -5.87 11.51
CA MET A 471 -6.48 -6.79 12.03
C MET A 471 -5.94 -7.80 13.05
N THR A 472 -4.67 -8.20 12.95
CA THR A 472 -4.04 -9.06 13.96
C THR A 472 -3.80 -8.31 15.28
N ARG A 473 -3.68 -6.99 15.24
CA ARG A 473 -3.28 -6.16 16.38
C ARG A 473 -4.41 -5.42 17.02
N GLU A 474 -5.32 -4.85 16.26
CA GLU A 474 -6.43 -4.05 16.76
C GLU A 474 -7.69 -4.33 15.92
N PRO A 475 -8.19 -5.59 15.90
CA PRO A 475 -9.31 -6.00 15.06
C PRO A 475 -10.59 -5.21 15.32
N ALA A 476 -10.88 -4.86 16.58
CA ALA A 476 -12.05 -4.07 16.93
C ALA A 476 -11.94 -2.62 16.42
N PHE A 477 -10.75 -2.02 16.53
CA PHE A 477 -10.51 -0.66 16.06
C PHE A 477 -10.67 -0.60 14.54
N PHE A 478 -10.03 -1.49 13.80
CA PHE A 478 -10.02 -1.51 12.33
C PHE A 478 -11.16 -2.31 11.68
N ALA A 479 -12.16 -2.77 12.46
CA ALA A 479 -13.19 -3.69 11.99
C ALA A 479 -13.94 -3.21 10.74
N ASP A 480 -14.17 -1.89 10.65
CA ASP A 480 -14.90 -1.23 9.57
C ASP A 480 -13.98 -0.51 8.56
N THR A 481 -12.66 -0.56 8.76
CA THR A 481 -11.68 0.07 7.87
C THR A 481 -11.42 -0.82 6.65
N GLN A 482 -11.35 -0.20 5.47
CA GLN A 482 -10.95 -0.84 4.23
C GLN A 482 -9.52 -0.45 3.85
N PHE A 483 -8.67 -1.43 3.56
CA PHE A 483 -7.28 -1.21 3.17
C PHE A 483 -7.11 -1.45 1.67
N LEU A 484 -6.71 -0.42 0.93
CA LEU A 484 -6.64 -0.44 -0.53
C LEU A 484 -5.26 -0.01 -1.03
N ILE A 485 -4.75 -0.75 -2.00
CA ILE A 485 -3.54 -0.43 -2.74
C ILE A 485 -3.85 0.73 -3.67
N ASP A 486 -2.93 1.69 -3.70
CA ASP A 486 -2.95 2.81 -4.62
C ASP A 486 -2.89 2.34 -6.09
N ASP A 487 -3.66 3.01 -6.95
CA ASP A 487 -3.85 2.64 -8.36
C ASP A 487 -2.57 2.74 -9.18
N PHE A 488 -1.60 3.60 -8.80
CA PHE A 488 -0.31 3.72 -9.50
C PHE A 488 0.62 2.54 -9.24
N HIS A 489 0.46 1.87 -8.10
CA HIS A 489 1.37 0.82 -7.65
C HIS A 489 0.89 -0.59 -8.01
N VAL A 490 -0.30 -0.73 -8.63
CA VAL A 490 -0.94 -2.01 -8.98
C VAL A 490 -0.01 -2.97 -9.75
N SER A 491 0.84 -2.47 -10.65
CA SER A 491 1.76 -3.31 -11.44
C SER A 491 2.79 -4.06 -10.59
N GLY A 492 3.08 -3.58 -9.38
CA GLY A 492 3.98 -4.25 -8.42
C GLY A 492 3.34 -5.40 -7.64
N HIS A 493 2.02 -5.60 -7.76
CA HIS A 493 1.21 -6.47 -6.90
C HIS A 493 0.55 -7.62 -7.68
N THR A 494 1.34 -8.39 -8.41
CA THR A 494 0.84 -9.48 -9.27
C THR A 494 0.24 -10.68 -8.51
N LYS A 495 0.53 -10.82 -7.21
CA LYS A 495 0.04 -11.92 -6.36
C LYS A 495 -1.07 -11.49 -5.39
N CYS A 496 -1.43 -10.21 -5.37
CA CYS A 496 -2.46 -9.71 -4.47
C CYS A 496 -3.86 -9.91 -5.07
N ALA A 497 -4.82 -10.23 -4.23
CA ALA A 497 -6.19 -10.43 -4.67
C ALA A 497 -6.87 -9.11 -5.09
N PRO A 498 -7.82 -9.14 -6.05
CA PRO A 498 -8.61 -7.98 -6.49
C PRO A 498 -9.19 -7.13 -5.34
N ALA A 499 -9.58 -7.76 -4.24
CA ALA A 499 -10.10 -7.13 -3.02
C ALA A 499 -9.15 -6.14 -2.33
N ALA A 500 -7.85 -6.17 -2.65
CA ALA A 500 -6.88 -5.22 -2.13
C ALA A 500 -6.70 -3.98 -2.99
N PHE A 501 -7.30 -3.86 -4.19
CA PHE A 501 -7.04 -2.74 -5.10
C PHE A 501 -8.17 -1.72 -5.14
N LEU A 502 -7.85 -0.43 -5.05
CA LEU A 502 -8.82 0.65 -5.17
C LEU A 502 -9.59 0.60 -6.50
N LYS A 503 -8.89 0.35 -7.62
CA LYS A 503 -9.47 0.17 -8.96
C LYS A 503 -10.64 -0.82 -9.00
N THR A 504 -10.56 -1.93 -8.26
CA THR A 504 -11.63 -2.93 -8.20
C THR A 504 -12.93 -2.36 -7.63
N TYR A 505 -12.81 -1.53 -6.59
CA TYR A 505 -13.97 -0.87 -5.99
C TYR A 505 -14.47 0.30 -6.84
N CYS A 506 -13.58 1.07 -7.48
CA CYS A 506 -13.94 2.13 -8.44
C CYS A 506 -14.74 1.62 -9.65
N ALA A 507 -14.63 0.32 -9.97
CA ALA A 507 -15.40 -0.31 -11.03
C ALA A 507 -16.87 -0.54 -10.65
N VAL A 508 -17.18 -0.72 -9.37
CA VAL A 508 -18.56 -0.94 -8.87
C VAL A 508 -19.15 0.30 -8.20
N ASP A 509 -18.32 1.17 -7.62
CA ASP A 509 -18.71 2.45 -7.04
C ASP A 509 -17.94 3.60 -7.71
N PRO A 510 -18.53 4.25 -8.73
CA PRO A 510 -17.88 5.37 -9.43
C PRO A 510 -17.54 6.56 -8.54
N ARG A 511 -18.17 6.71 -7.36
CA ARG A 511 -17.88 7.81 -6.43
C ARG A 511 -16.45 7.72 -5.89
N LEU A 512 -15.88 6.52 -5.84
CA LEU A 512 -14.50 6.31 -5.38
C LEU A 512 -13.46 6.81 -6.37
N ARG A 513 -13.82 7.08 -7.63
CA ARG A 513 -12.91 7.69 -8.62
C ARG A 513 -12.47 9.11 -8.24
N HIS A 514 -13.19 9.77 -7.33
CA HIS A 514 -12.81 11.06 -6.78
C HIS A 514 -11.74 10.97 -5.69
N ILE A 515 -11.40 9.76 -5.22
CA ILE A 515 -10.25 9.55 -4.35
C ILE A 515 -9.01 9.80 -5.20
N ASN A 516 -8.38 10.97 -5.01
CA ASN A 516 -7.10 11.30 -5.62
C ASN A 516 -6.00 10.44 -4.99
N SER A 517 -5.85 9.18 -5.41
CA SER A 517 -4.87 8.27 -4.82
C SER A 517 -3.42 8.74 -5.05
N SER A 518 -3.18 9.58 -6.06
CA SER A 518 -1.93 10.32 -6.29
C SER A 518 -1.68 11.49 -5.34
N ALA A 519 -2.59 11.81 -4.41
CA ALA A 519 -2.37 12.93 -3.49
C ALA A 519 -1.06 12.79 -2.70
N GLY A 520 -0.68 11.54 -2.37
CA GLY A 520 0.62 11.21 -1.80
C GLY A 520 1.76 11.64 -2.72
N GLU A 521 1.79 11.17 -3.97
CA GLU A 521 2.84 11.48 -4.94
C GLU A 521 2.94 12.97 -5.28
N CYS A 522 1.78 13.62 -5.54
CA CYS A 522 1.68 15.04 -5.84
C CYS A 522 2.12 15.89 -4.66
N GLY A 523 1.64 15.57 -3.45
CA GLY A 523 2.04 16.24 -2.21
C GLY A 523 3.52 16.07 -1.94
N ASN A 524 4.02 14.85 -2.11
CA ASN A 524 5.42 14.46 -1.93
C ASN A 524 6.40 15.15 -2.88
N MET A 525 5.95 15.60 -4.06
CA MET A 525 6.75 16.46 -4.92
C MET A 525 7.09 17.79 -4.24
N TYR A 526 6.13 18.40 -3.54
CA TYR A 526 6.33 19.64 -2.78
C TYR A 526 7.04 19.36 -1.44
N THR A 527 6.69 18.28 -0.73
CA THR A 527 7.38 17.90 0.51
C THR A 527 8.83 17.45 0.28
N LYS A 528 9.24 16.97 -0.90
CA LYS A 528 10.67 16.69 -1.19
C LYS A 528 11.54 17.93 -0.99
N VAL A 529 11.04 19.11 -1.35
CA VAL A 529 11.73 20.40 -1.12
C VAL A 529 11.71 20.74 0.37
N PHE A 530 10.54 20.69 1.03
CA PHE A 530 10.37 20.98 2.47
C PHE A 530 11.02 19.99 3.44
N VAL A 531 11.28 18.76 3.01
CA VAL A 531 11.78 17.68 3.86
C VAL A 531 13.24 17.33 3.58
N SER A 532 13.73 17.54 2.35
CA SER A 532 15.18 17.69 2.10
C SER A 532 15.76 18.79 2.99
N ILE A 533 14.94 19.84 3.22
CA ILE A 533 15.21 20.89 4.17
C ILE A 533 15.36 20.32 5.59
N TRP A 534 14.40 19.51 6.01
CA TRP A 534 14.31 18.96 7.35
C TRP A 534 15.51 18.10 7.77
N ASN A 535 15.90 17.14 6.92
CA ASN A 535 16.89 16.14 7.29
C ASN A 535 18.33 16.66 7.34
N ARG A 536 18.62 17.83 6.74
CA ARG A 536 19.98 18.39 6.67
C ARG A 536 20.31 19.37 7.80
N GLN A 537 19.32 20.06 8.37
CA GLN A 537 19.58 20.92 9.54
C GLN A 537 19.93 20.10 10.80
N ARG A 538 19.60 18.81 10.85
CA ARG A 538 20.08 17.89 11.91
C ARG A 538 21.54 17.43 11.79
N MET A 539 22.19 17.67 10.65
CA MET A 539 23.59 17.24 10.41
C MET A 539 24.62 18.24 10.94
N ARG A 540 24.19 19.44 11.32
CA ARG A 540 25.01 20.46 11.97
C ARG A 540 24.26 20.82 13.23
N GLY A 541 24.76 20.44 14.40
CA GLY A 541 24.21 20.95 15.66
C GLY A 541 24.34 22.47 15.70
N MET A 542 23.30 23.15 15.25
CA MET A 542 23.03 24.57 15.41
C MET A 542 21.59 24.70 15.88
#